data_AF-A0A8J3RP89-F1
#
_entry.id   AF-A0A8J3RP89-F1
#
_cell.length_a   1.000
_cell.length_b   1.000
_cell.length_c   1.000
_cell.angle_alpha   90.00
_cell.angle_beta   90.00
_cell.angle_gamma   90.00
#
_symmetry.space_group_name_H-M   'P 1'
#
loop_
_entity.id
_entity.type
_entity.pdbx_description
1 polymer ?
#
loop_
_entity_poly.entity_id
_entity_poly.type
_entity_poly.pdbx_seq_one_letter_code
_entity_poly.pdbx_strand_id
1 'polypeptide(L)'
;MAYRFARWAACACSLSILTGCGGAIRVDPPVPDPASAAACEALVEGLPETLDGAERVESAPASPYVAVWGEGEIALRCGVPRPVNMAATDEVPVINDVAWFSAPSLPTLFTSVGRQAYVEVTISRSHTPETVLVDLAAPIKAALPQTG
;
A
#
# COMPACT_ATOMS: atom_id res chain seq x y z
N MET A 1 -27.99 -66.84 23.96
CA MET A 1 -28.67 -65.53 23.94
C MET A 1 -28.05 -64.69 22.83
N ALA A 2 -28.80 -64.46 21.75
CA ALA A 2 -28.34 -63.69 20.61
C ALA A 2 -28.53 -62.19 20.88
N TYR A 3 -27.49 -61.39 20.68
CA TYR A 3 -27.63 -59.96 20.42
C TYR A 3 -26.86 -59.64 19.14
N ARG A 4 -27.62 -59.67 18.04
CA ARG A 4 -27.32 -58.91 16.83
C ARG A 4 -27.61 -57.42 17.13
N PHE A 5 -27.17 -56.56 16.22
CA PHE A 5 -27.37 -55.09 16.16
C PHE A 5 -26.32 -54.32 16.99
N ALA A 6 -25.56 -53.35 16.46
CA ALA A 6 -25.82 -52.49 15.31
C ALA A 6 -24.52 -52.04 14.63
N ARG A 7 -24.52 -52.05 13.29
CA ARG A 7 -23.60 -51.29 12.45
C ARG A 7 -23.93 -49.81 12.67
N TRP A 8 -23.04 -49.03 13.27
CA TRP A 8 -23.16 -47.58 13.26
C TRP A 8 -22.19 -47.01 12.23
N ALA A 9 -22.81 -46.39 11.23
CA ALA A 9 -22.18 -45.78 10.08
C ALA A 9 -21.31 -44.59 10.51
N ALA A 10 -20.19 -44.45 9.81
CA ALA A 10 -19.28 -43.34 9.89
C ALA A 10 -20.00 -42.01 9.63
N CYS A 11 -19.87 -41.07 10.56
CA CYS A 11 -19.95 -39.63 10.27
C CYS A 11 -18.60 -39.02 10.61
N ALA A 12 -17.65 -39.14 9.69
CA ALA A 12 -16.43 -38.35 9.70
C ALA A 12 -16.80 -36.91 9.29
N CYS A 13 -17.24 -36.11 10.25
CA CYS A 13 -17.30 -34.65 10.08
C CYS A 13 -15.87 -34.12 10.24
N SER A 14 -15.06 -34.25 9.18
CA SER A 14 -13.81 -33.53 9.04
C SER A 14 -14.14 -32.05 8.92
N LEU A 15 -14.23 -31.38 10.06
CA LEU A 15 -14.38 -29.94 10.16
C LEU A 15 -13.03 -29.31 9.79
N SER A 16 -12.80 -29.13 8.49
CA SER A 16 -11.66 -28.36 7.98
C SER A 16 -11.87 -26.91 8.38
N ILE A 17 -11.35 -26.52 9.54
CA ILE A 17 -11.19 -25.11 9.90
C ILE A 17 -10.09 -24.58 8.97
N LEU A 18 -10.47 -23.83 7.94
CA LEU A 18 -9.52 -22.98 7.23
C LEU A 18 -9.10 -21.86 8.20
N THR A 19 -8.10 -22.14 9.03
CA THR A 19 -7.31 -21.08 9.68
C THR A 19 -6.47 -20.41 8.59
N GLY A 20 -7.07 -19.46 7.88
CA GLY A 20 -6.33 -18.51 7.06
C GLY A 20 -5.57 -17.58 7.98
N CYS A 21 -4.33 -17.93 8.34
CA CYS A 21 -3.37 -17.00 8.94
C CYS A 21 -2.81 -16.06 7.86
N GLY A 22 -3.69 -15.30 7.18
CA GLY A 22 -3.29 -14.13 6.40
C GLY A 22 -3.34 -12.92 7.33
N GLY A 23 -2.27 -12.71 8.11
CA GLY A 23 -2.19 -11.54 8.98
C GLY A 23 -2.05 -10.28 8.13
N ALA A 24 -2.91 -9.28 8.36
CA ALA A 24 -2.83 -8.00 7.68
C ALA A 24 -1.43 -7.36 7.82
N ILE A 25 -0.94 -6.75 6.74
CA ILE A 25 0.41 -6.20 6.67
C ILE A 25 0.50 -4.96 7.56
N ARG A 26 1.50 -4.92 8.44
CA ARG A 26 1.65 -3.78 9.35
C ARG A 26 2.26 -2.58 8.63
N VAL A 27 1.48 -1.52 8.51
CA VAL A 27 1.91 -0.23 7.99
C VAL A 27 1.30 0.85 8.87
N ASP A 28 2.15 1.65 9.52
CA ASP A 28 1.67 2.71 10.41
C ASP A 28 1.02 3.84 9.59
N PRO A 29 -0.26 4.16 9.84
CA PRO A 29 -0.93 5.22 9.10
C PRO A 29 -0.26 6.58 9.31
N PRO A 30 -0.15 7.40 8.26
CA PRO A 30 0.19 8.81 8.44
C PRO A 30 -0.97 9.57 9.10
N VAL A 31 -0.67 10.78 9.56
CA VAL A 31 -1.67 11.76 10.01
C VAL A 31 -1.59 12.96 9.06
N PRO A 32 -2.40 12.97 7.98
CA PRO A 32 -2.42 14.08 7.03
C PRO A 32 -2.85 15.37 7.71
N ASP A 33 -2.40 16.50 7.19
CA ASP A 33 -3.00 17.78 7.54
C ASP A 33 -4.48 17.84 7.09
N PRO A 34 -5.33 18.67 7.73
CA PRO A 34 -6.75 18.74 7.37
C PRO A 34 -7.04 19.14 5.93
N ALA A 35 -6.14 19.89 5.27
CA ALA A 35 -6.33 20.30 3.88
C ALA A 35 -6.03 19.15 2.90
N SER A 36 -5.18 18.20 3.28
CA SER A 36 -4.75 17.06 2.49
C SER A 36 -5.58 15.79 2.72
N ALA A 37 -6.26 15.67 3.86
CA ALA A 37 -6.93 14.44 4.27
C ALA A 37 -7.92 13.88 3.23
N ALA A 38 -8.84 14.72 2.73
CA ALA A 38 -9.83 14.30 1.73
C ALA A 38 -9.20 13.91 0.38
N ALA A 39 -8.13 14.60 -0.01
CA ALA A 39 -7.42 14.30 -1.25
C ALA A 39 -6.61 13.00 -1.15
N CYS A 40 -6.07 12.70 0.03
CA CYS A 40 -5.40 11.43 0.31
C CYS A 40 -6.35 10.23 0.33
N GLU A 41 -7.56 10.41 0.87
CA GLU A 41 -8.61 9.39 0.81
C GLU A 41 -9.01 9.12 -0.65
N ALA A 42 -9.28 10.18 -1.42
CA ALA A 42 -9.58 10.07 -2.85
C ALA A 42 -8.44 9.42 -3.65
N LEU A 43 -7.17 9.68 -3.30
CA LEU A 43 -6.04 8.97 -3.89
C LEU A 43 -6.16 7.47 -3.62
N VAL A 44 -6.32 7.06 -2.36
CA VAL A 44 -6.34 5.65 -1.98
C VAL A 44 -7.53 4.89 -2.59
N GLU A 45 -8.67 5.55 -2.76
CA GLU A 45 -9.83 4.99 -3.48
C GLU A 45 -9.58 4.84 -4.99
N GLY A 46 -8.80 5.74 -5.59
CA GLY A 46 -8.47 5.73 -7.02
C GLY A 46 -7.26 4.87 -7.41
N LEU A 47 -6.60 4.22 -6.45
CA LEU A 47 -5.46 3.35 -6.70
C LEU A 47 -5.88 2.00 -7.33
N PRO A 48 -5.01 1.39 -8.16
CA PRO A 48 -5.34 0.14 -8.82
C PRO A 48 -5.38 -1.05 -7.84
N GLU A 49 -6.23 -2.03 -8.15
CA GLU A 49 -6.30 -3.30 -7.40
C GLU A 49 -5.06 -4.18 -7.58
N THR A 50 -4.36 -4.04 -8.70
CA THR A 50 -3.10 -4.73 -8.96
C THR A 50 -2.05 -3.72 -9.40
N LEU A 51 -0.84 -3.82 -8.85
CA LEU A 51 0.28 -2.91 -9.14
C LEU A 51 1.55 -3.72 -9.40
N ASP A 52 2.10 -3.62 -10.60
CA ASP A 52 3.26 -4.42 -11.06
C ASP A 52 3.12 -5.93 -10.77
N GLY A 53 1.90 -6.47 -10.96
CA GLY A 53 1.58 -7.87 -10.73
C GLY A 53 1.30 -8.25 -9.27
N ALA A 54 1.47 -7.34 -8.31
CA ALA A 54 1.13 -7.56 -6.91
C ALA A 54 -0.33 -7.15 -6.64
N GLU A 55 -1.09 -8.03 -5.99
CA GLU A 55 -2.51 -7.79 -5.66
C GLU A 55 -2.66 -6.95 -4.39
N ARG A 56 -3.71 -6.14 -4.33
CA ARG A 56 -4.00 -5.29 -3.18
C ARG A 56 -4.37 -6.12 -1.95
N VAL A 57 -3.84 -5.74 -0.79
CA VAL A 57 -4.08 -6.40 0.49
C VAL A 57 -4.44 -5.39 1.59
N GLU A 58 -5.04 -5.89 2.66
CA GLU A 58 -5.37 -5.07 3.82
C GLU A 58 -4.12 -4.74 4.64
N SER A 59 -4.05 -3.49 5.09
CA SER A 59 -3.08 -3.03 6.08
C SER A 59 -3.64 -3.12 7.50
N ALA A 60 -2.75 -3.26 8.48
CA ALA A 60 -3.07 -3.20 9.90
C ALA A 60 -2.23 -2.11 10.60
N PRO A 61 -2.88 -1.15 11.30
CA PRO A 61 -4.34 -0.93 11.34
C PRO A 61 -4.88 -0.47 9.98
N ALA A 62 -6.16 -0.72 9.72
CA ALA A 62 -6.84 -0.23 8.52
C ALA A 62 -6.84 1.31 8.52
N SER A 63 -6.56 1.90 7.35
CA SER A 63 -6.49 3.35 7.18
C SER A 63 -6.93 3.77 5.77
N PRO A 64 -7.69 4.88 5.65
CA PRO A 64 -8.05 5.45 4.35
C PRO A 64 -6.87 6.14 3.64
N TYR A 65 -5.69 6.22 4.27
CA TYR A 65 -4.50 6.89 3.74
C TYR A 65 -3.38 5.92 3.36
N VAL A 66 -3.66 4.61 3.42
CA VAL A 66 -2.69 3.54 3.19
C VAL A 66 -3.21 2.58 2.12
N ALA A 67 -2.35 2.19 1.19
CA ALA A 67 -2.57 1.08 0.28
C ALA A 67 -1.34 0.16 0.29
N VAL A 68 -1.58 -1.15 0.19
CA VAL A 68 -0.52 -2.16 0.22
C VAL A 68 -0.81 -3.18 -0.87
N TRP A 69 0.24 -3.64 -1.56
CA TRP A 69 0.18 -4.71 -2.55
C TRP A 69 1.17 -5.83 -2.21
N GLY A 70 0.80 -7.05 -2.57
CA GLY A 70 1.55 -8.27 -2.26
C GLY A 70 1.66 -8.47 -0.75
N GLU A 71 2.73 -9.10 -0.28
CA GLU A 71 3.01 -9.25 1.15
C GLU A 71 3.73 -8.02 1.73
N GLY A 72 3.29 -6.81 1.34
CA GLY A 72 3.98 -5.56 1.67
C GLY A 72 5.15 -5.24 0.73
N GLU A 73 5.12 -5.79 -0.48
CA GLU A 73 6.13 -5.54 -1.51
C GLU A 73 6.08 -4.09 -1.98
N ILE A 74 4.87 -3.53 -2.08
CA ILE A 74 4.65 -2.12 -2.33
C ILE A 74 3.70 -1.59 -1.26
N ALA A 75 4.09 -0.49 -0.61
CA ALA A 75 3.26 0.18 0.37
C ALA A 75 3.24 1.68 0.11
N LEU A 76 2.04 2.26 0.03
CA LEU A 76 1.80 3.69 -0.19
C LEU A 76 1.18 4.30 1.07
N ARG A 77 1.69 5.46 1.49
CA ARG A 77 1.17 6.27 2.59
C ARG A 77 1.01 7.72 2.11
N CYS A 78 -0.20 8.24 2.10
CA CYS A 78 -0.48 9.62 1.67
C CYS A 78 -0.58 10.57 2.87
N GLY A 79 -0.01 11.77 2.74
CA GLY A 79 -0.06 12.78 3.80
C GLY A 79 1.02 12.58 4.87
N VAL A 80 2.15 12.00 4.48
CA VAL A 80 3.35 11.96 5.33
C VAL A 80 3.93 13.38 5.50
N PRO A 81 4.68 13.66 6.57
CA PRO A 81 5.42 14.92 6.67
C PRO A 81 6.46 15.04 5.55
N ARG A 82 6.86 16.28 5.25
CA ARG A 82 8.00 16.54 4.34
C ARG A 82 9.23 15.75 4.81
N PRO A 83 9.92 15.01 3.92
CA PRO A 83 11.14 14.30 4.29
C PRO A 83 12.17 15.23 4.93
N VAL A 84 12.65 14.87 6.12
CA VAL A 84 13.56 15.71 6.93
C VAL A 84 14.94 15.90 6.30
N ASN A 85 15.37 14.92 5.50
CA ASN A 85 16.66 14.87 4.82
C ASN A 85 16.62 15.46 3.40
N MET A 86 15.46 15.87 2.90
CA MET A 86 15.35 16.48 1.58
C MET A 86 15.78 17.94 1.64
N ALA A 87 16.87 18.29 0.97
CA ALA A 87 17.31 19.66 0.76
C ALA A 87 16.51 20.34 -0.36
N ALA A 88 16.45 21.68 -0.34
CA ALA A 88 15.79 22.43 -1.41
C ALA A 88 16.54 22.36 -2.75
N THR A 89 17.81 21.99 -2.73
CA THR A 89 18.69 21.85 -3.90
C THR A 89 18.75 20.42 -4.43
N ASP A 90 18.04 19.48 -3.80
CA ASP A 90 18.04 18.09 -4.26
C ASP A 90 17.37 18.01 -5.64
N GLU A 91 18.04 17.34 -6.56
CA GLU A 91 17.47 17.01 -7.86
C GLU A 91 16.49 15.86 -7.69
N VAL A 92 15.21 16.13 -7.97
CA VAL A 92 14.13 15.14 -7.90
C VAL A 92 13.71 14.74 -9.31
N PRO A 93 13.93 13.48 -9.74
CA PRO A 93 13.45 13.00 -11.02
C PRO A 93 11.94 13.21 -11.17
N VAL A 94 11.52 13.66 -12.35
CA VAL A 94 10.11 13.83 -12.70
C VAL A 94 9.69 12.68 -13.60
N ILE A 95 8.74 11.88 -13.14
CA ILE A 95 8.16 10.76 -13.88
C ILE A 95 6.69 11.08 -14.09
N ASN A 96 6.27 11.20 -15.36
CA ASN A 96 4.89 11.51 -15.72
C ASN A 96 4.32 12.72 -14.94
N ASP A 97 5.10 13.81 -14.86
CA ASP A 97 4.81 15.06 -14.12
C ASP A 97 4.68 14.92 -12.59
N VAL A 98 5.14 13.81 -12.01
CA VAL A 98 5.26 13.63 -10.57
C VAL A 98 6.74 13.64 -10.21
N ALA A 99 7.14 14.57 -9.33
CA ALA A 99 8.49 14.66 -8.82
C ALA A 99 8.70 13.66 -7.68
N TRP A 100 9.74 12.84 -7.77
CA TRP A 100 10.04 11.77 -6.82
C TRP A 100 11.36 12.02 -6.11
N PHE A 101 11.30 12.22 -4.80
CA PHE A 101 12.47 12.23 -3.93
C PHE A 101 12.82 10.81 -3.50
N SER A 102 14.05 10.38 -3.73
CA SER A 102 14.57 9.09 -3.25
C SER A 102 15.36 9.30 -1.97
N ALA A 103 15.00 8.62 -0.89
CA ALA A 103 15.70 8.76 0.38
C ALA A 103 17.11 8.12 0.31
N PRO A 104 18.21 8.87 0.50
CA PRO A 104 19.56 8.34 0.29
C PRO A 104 19.93 7.15 1.19
N SER A 105 19.37 7.10 2.41
CA SER A 105 19.60 6.01 3.38
C SER A 105 18.59 4.87 3.28
N LEU A 106 17.52 5.03 2.49
CA LEU A 106 16.43 4.07 2.34
C LEU A 106 16.14 3.92 0.84
N PRO A 107 16.92 3.10 0.11
CA PRO A 107 16.89 3.03 -1.35
C PRO A 107 15.58 2.47 -1.92
N THR A 108 14.73 1.89 -1.07
CA THR A 108 13.39 1.40 -1.42
C THR A 108 12.31 2.43 -1.15
N LEU A 109 12.65 3.59 -0.58
CA LEU A 109 11.70 4.62 -0.15
C LEU A 109 11.74 5.82 -1.08
N PHE A 110 10.58 6.10 -1.67
CA PHE A 110 10.36 7.21 -2.59
C PHE A 110 9.27 8.11 -2.01
N THR A 111 9.35 9.42 -2.25
CA THR A 111 8.33 10.37 -1.82
C THR A 111 7.95 11.29 -2.97
N SER A 112 6.67 11.34 -3.33
CA SER A 112 6.17 12.33 -4.29
C SER A 112 6.16 13.70 -3.63
N VAL A 113 6.70 14.72 -4.30
CA VAL A 113 6.84 16.08 -3.77
C VAL A 113 6.19 17.13 -4.70
N GLY A 114 6.03 18.36 -4.20
CA GLY A 114 5.51 19.50 -5.00
C GLY A 114 4.01 19.47 -5.27
N ARG A 115 3.25 18.75 -4.42
CA ARG A 115 1.79 18.62 -4.51
C ARG A 115 1.15 18.87 -3.15
N GLN A 116 -0.17 18.96 -3.13
CA GLN A 116 -0.98 19.21 -1.94
C GLN A 116 -0.59 18.31 -0.75
N ALA A 117 -0.23 17.05 -1.01
CA ALA A 117 0.30 16.12 -0.01
C ALA A 117 1.60 15.46 -0.48
N TYR A 118 2.44 15.07 0.47
CA TYR A 118 3.55 14.14 0.22
C TYR A 118 3.03 12.71 0.24
N VAL A 119 3.41 11.90 -0.76
CA VAL A 119 3.04 10.49 -0.86
C VAL A 119 4.31 9.66 -0.75
N GLU A 120 4.43 8.90 0.32
CA GLU A 120 5.53 7.96 0.52
C GLU A 120 5.18 6.61 -0.10
N VAL A 121 6.12 6.04 -0.85
CA VAL A 121 6.00 4.72 -1.46
C VAL A 121 7.25 3.92 -1.12
N THR A 122 7.06 2.78 -0.45
CA THR A 122 8.10 1.77 -0.30
C THR A 122 7.94 0.74 -1.41
N ILE A 123 9.02 0.43 -2.12
CA ILE A 123 9.06 -0.52 -3.22
C ILE A 123 10.16 -1.54 -2.91
N SER A 124 9.77 -2.79 -2.69
CA SER A 124 10.70 -3.89 -2.44
C SER A 124 11.61 -4.13 -3.66
N ARG A 125 12.68 -4.91 -3.43
CA ARG A 125 13.65 -5.24 -4.49
C ARG A 125 13.14 -6.26 -5.52
N SER A 126 11.94 -6.82 -5.34
CA SER A 126 11.30 -7.69 -6.34
C SER A 126 10.73 -6.89 -7.52
N HIS A 127 10.56 -5.58 -7.36
CA HIS A 127 9.98 -4.68 -8.35
C HIS A 127 11.01 -3.71 -8.94
N THR A 128 10.71 -3.18 -10.13
CA THR A 128 11.47 -2.07 -10.72
C THR A 128 10.80 -0.76 -10.30
N PRO A 129 11.48 0.14 -9.57
CA PRO A 129 10.86 1.37 -9.08
C PRO A 129 10.21 2.19 -10.18
N GLU A 130 10.88 2.36 -11.32
CA GLU A 130 10.38 3.17 -12.44
C GLU A 130 9.02 2.68 -12.95
N THR A 131 8.79 1.37 -13.03
CA THR A 131 7.52 0.78 -13.45
C THR A 131 6.40 1.16 -12.48
N VAL A 132 6.63 0.94 -11.18
CA VAL A 132 5.65 1.23 -10.13
C VAL A 132 5.34 2.74 -10.06
N LEU A 133 6.38 3.59 -10.14
CA LEU A 133 6.20 5.05 -10.08
C LEU A 133 5.48 5.61 -11.31
N VAL A 134 5.65 5.00 -12.49
CA VAL A 134 4.90 5.34 -13.71
C VAL A 134 3.41 5.08 -13.51
N ASP A 135 3.03 3.92 -12.98
CA ASP A 135 1.64 3.52 -12.78
C ASP A 135 0.95 4.35 -11.69
N LEU A 136 1.69 4.74 -10.64
CA LEU A 136 1.18 5.59 -9.57
C LEU A 136 1.05 7.07 -9.97
N ALA A 137 1.74 7.52 -11.02
CA ALA A 137 1.75 8.93 -11.37
C ALA A 137 0.37 9.47 -11.77
N ALA A 138 -0.41 8.71 -12.54
CA ALA A 138 -1.74 9.13 -12.97
C ALA A 138 -2.73 9.35 -11.80
N PRO A 139 -2.95 8.38 -10.88
CA PRO A 139 -3.83 8.60 -9.73
C PRO A 139 -3.33 9.70 -8.79
N ILE A 140 -2.01 9.82 -8.57
CA ILE A 140 -1.43 10.92 -7.78
C ILE A 140 -1.77 12.28 -8.39
N LYS A 141 -1.63 12.43 -9.72
CA LYS A 141 -1.99 13.68 -10.41
C LYS A 141 -3.47 14.02 -10.31
N ALA A 142 -4.32 13.00 -10.41
CA ALA A 142 -5.76 13.19 -10.35
C ALA A 142 -6.22 13.64 -8.96
N ALA A 143 -5.66 13.05 -7.90
CA ALA A 143 -6.08 13.32 -6.54
C ALA A 143 -5.37 14.52 -5.89
N LEU A 144 -4.10 14.79 -6.26
CA LEU A 144 -3.25 15.78 -5.60
C LEU A 144 -2.80 16.89 -6.56
N PRO A 145 -3.46 18.06 -6.54
CA PRO A 145 -3.04 19.23 -7.29
C PRO A 145 -1.61 19.66 -6.95
N GLN A 146 -0.94 20.32 -7.91
CA GLN A 146 0.38 20.92 -7.67
C GLN A 146 0.25 22.12 -6.72
N THR A 147 1.20 22.22 -5.79
CA THR A 147 1.37 23.41 -4.95
C THR A 147 2.24 24.39 -5.73
N GLY A 148 1.70 25.58 -6.02
CA GLY A 148 2.40 26.64 -6.72
C GLY A 148 3.51 27.30 -5.91
#